data_AF-A0A438N349-F1
#
_entry.id   AF-A0A438N349-F1
#
_cell.length_a   1.000
_cell.length_b   1.000
_cell.length_c   1.000
_cell.angle_alpha   90.00
_cell.angle_beta   90.00
_cell.angle_gamma   90.00
#
_symmetry.space_group_name_H-M   'P 1'
#
loop_
_entity.id
_entity.type
_entity.pdbx_description
1 polymer ?
#
loop_
_entity_poly.entity_id
_entity_poly.type
_entity_poly.pdbx_seq_one_letter_code
_entity_poly.pdbx_strand_id
1 'polypeptide(L)'
;MKFVTISTIALALLSTSAEATVFLGTQGNWIIAWINGDNSCTQSVAISKKSENPCGRRFKLSNGFTYSLTGCGGSNFAVLNGDGSFNALCRPQKEWYVSCLDYNLGRAYGNWAC
;
A
#
# COMPACT_ATOMS: atom_id res chain seq x y z
N MET A 1 -34.19 21.74 -45.28
CA MET A 1 -32.99 21.10 -44.69
C MET A 1 -32.80 21.65 -43.30
N LYS A 2 -32.99 20.86 -42.23
CA LYS A 2 -32.41 21.16 -40.90
C LYS A 2 -32.14 19.83 -40.18
N PHE A 3 -30.87 19.43 -40.20
CA PHE A 3 -30.34 18.33 -39.41
C PHE A 3 -30.11 18.86 -37.99
N VAL A 4 -30.73 18.22 -36.99
CA VAL A 4 -30.47 18.49 -35.58
C VAL A 4 -29.49 17.42 -35.09
N THR A 5 -28.21 17.75 -35.08
CA THR A 5 -27.15 16.90 -34.52
C THR A 5 -27.16 17.06 -33.00
N ILE A 6 -27.55 16.01 -32.29
CA ILE A 6 -27.49 15.94 -30.82
C ILE A 6 -26.08 15.47 -30.45
N SER A 7 -25.22 16.40 -30.02
CA SER A 7 -23.90 16.06 -29.46
C SER A 7 -24.07 15.58 -28.02
N THR A 8 -23.94 14.28 -27.78
CA THR A 8 -23.81 13.70 -26.43
C THR A 8 -22.44 14.09 -25.86
N ILE A 9 -22.43 14.95 -24.85
CA ILE A 9 -21.24 15.27 -24.05
C ILE A 9 -20.99 14.08 -23.11
N ALA A 10 -19.96 13.29 -23.38
CA ALA A 10 -19.50 12.26 -22.45
C ALA A 10 -18.77 12.92 -21.28
N LEU A 11 -19.39 12.90 -20.10
CA LEU A 11 -18.79 13.37 -18.86
C LEU A 11 -17.80 12.30 -18.38
N ALA A 12 -16.52 12.46 -18.70
CA ALA A 12 -15.47 11.63 -18.14
C ALA A 12 -15.39 11.92 -16.63
N LEU A 13 -15.85 10.97 -15.80
CA LEU A 13 -15.62 10.96 -14.37
C LEU A 13 -14.10 10.87 -14.14
N LEU A 14 -13.47 12.02 -13.89
CA LEU A 14 -12.09 12.09 -13.43
C LEU A 14 -12.07 11.52 -12.01
N SER A 15 -11.84 10.21 -11.90
CA SER A 15 -11.54 9.56 -10.62
C SER A 15 -10.19 10.07 -10.15
N THR A 16 -10.21 11.08 -9.27
CA THR A 16 -9.04 11.53 -8.52
C THR A 16 -8.69 10.46 -7.51
N SER A 17 -7.96 9.43 -7.92
CA SER A 17 -7.30 8.53 -6.97
C SER A 17 -6.22 9.35 -6.27
N ALA A 18 -6.45 9.76 -5.04
CA ALA A 18 -5.35 10.19 -4.19
C ALA A 18 -4.35 9.02 -4.14
N GLU A 19 -3.12 9.24 -4.61
CA GLU A 19 -2.05 8.26 -4.49
C GLU A 19 -1.81 8.02 -3.00
N ALA A 20 -2.26 6.86 -2.52
CA ALA A 20 -2.14 6.50 -1.13
C ALA A 20 -0.72 5.96 -0.88
N THR A 21 0.04 6.64 -0.03
CA THR A 21 1.35 6.17 0.45
C THR A 21 1.16 4.86 1.23
N VAL A 22 1.89 3.81 0.84
CA VAL A 22 1.98 2.51 1.49
C VAL A 22 3.20 2.49 2.44
N PHE A 23 2.93 2.37 3.73
CA PHE A 23 3.98 2.11 4.72
C PHE A 23 4.21 0.62 4.89
N LEU A 24 5.48 0.26 5.13
CA LEU A 24 5.89 -1.09 5.47
C LEU A 24 6.68 -1.10 6.77
N GLY A 25 6.57 -2.22 7.46
CA GLY A 25 7.42 -2.53 8.58
C GLY A 25 7.06 -3.85 9.20
N THR A 26 7.08 -3.93 10.54
CA THR A 26 6.94 -5.22 11.23
C THR A 26 6.07 -5.17 12.47
N GLN A 27 5.34 -6.25 12.72
CA GLN A 27 4.59 -6.46 13.96
C GLN A 27 4.76 -7.92 14.38
N GLY A 28 5.30 -8.14 15.58
CA GLY A 28 5.71 -9.48 16.02
C GLY A 28 6.70 -10.12 15.03
N ASN A 29 6.32 -11.29 14.49
CA ASN A 29 7.13 -12.03 13.50
C ASN A 29 6.71 -11.78 12.03
N TRP A 30 5.87 -10.78 11.78
CA TRP A 30 5.32 -10.49 10.45
C TRP A 30 5.91 -9.21 9.86
N ILE A 31 6.07 -9.23 8.54
CA ILE A 31 6.21 -8.05 7.71
C ILE A 31 4.78 -7.60 7.38
N ILE A 32 4.48 -6.33 7.67
CA ILE A 32 3.15 -5.76 7.52
C ILE A 32 3.17 -4.52 6.61
N ALA A 33 2.04 -4.25 5.95
CA ALA A 33 1.79 -3.01 5.20
C ALA A 33 0.49 -2.34 5.65
N TRP A 34 0.41 -1.01 5.53
CA TRP A 34 -0.79 -0.21 5.78
C TRP A 34 -0.73 1.08 4.96
N ILE A 35 -1.86 1.78 4.83
CA ILE A 35 -1.90 3.10 4.18
C ILE A 35 -1.45 4.17 5.18
N ASN A 36 -0.70 5.17 4.72
CA ASN A 36 -0.39 6.33 5.54
C ASN A 36 -1.67 7.00 6.06
N GLY A 37 -1.75 7.23 7.37
CA GLY A 37 -2.95 7.68 8.07
C GLY A 37 -3.76 6.57 8.72
N ASP A 38 -3.56 5.30 8.34
CA ASP A 38 -4.18 4.17 9.02
C ASP A 38 -3.50 3.85 10.37
N ASN A 39 -4.26 3.23 11.26
CA ASN A 39 -3.74 2.61 12.47
C ASN A 39 -3.05 1.27 12.13
N SER A 40 -1.72 1.24 12.19
CA SER A 40 -0.92 0.04 11.91
C SER A 40 -1.20 -1.15 12.85
N CYS A 41 -1.84 -0.93 14.00
CA CYS A 41 -2.23 -2.01 14.91
C CYS A 41 -3.43 -2.81 14.40
N THR A 42 -4.39 -2.16 13.74
CA THR A 42 -5.70 -2.77 13.40
C THR A 42 -5.99 -2.79 11.90
N GLN A 43 -5.33 -1.95 11.12
CA GLN A 43 -5.56 -1.80 9.68
C GLN A 43 -4.36 -2.20 8.83
N SER A 44 -3.31 -2.76 9.46
CA SER A 44 -2.22 -3.36 8.73
C SER A 44 -2.54 -4.77 8.25
N VAL A 45 -1.85 -5.19 7.20
CA VAL A 45 -1.99 -6.51 6.59
C VAL A 45 -0.65 -7.21 6.61
N ALA A 46 -0.63 -8.45 7.11
CA ALA A 46 0.54 -9.30 7.08
C ALA A 46 0.83 -9.78 5.65
N ILE A 47 2.06 -9.56 5.18
CA ILE A 47 2.52 -9.97 3.85
C ILE A 47 3.23 -11.32 3.93
N SER A 48 4.18 -11.44 4.85
CA SER A 48 4.97 -12.65 5.07
C SER A 48 5.57 -12.66 6.47
N LYS A 49 6.13 -13.80 6.88
CA LYS A 49 7.00 -13.83 8.06
C LYS A 49 8.30 -13.08 7.79
N LYS A 50 8.95 -12.59 8.85
CA LYS A 50 10.28 -11.94 8.77
C LYS A 50 11.36 -12.83 8.13
N SER A 51 11.23 -14.15 8.28
CA SER A 51 12.15 -15.14 7.71
C SER A 51 11.88 -15.48 6.23
N GLU A 52 10.85 -14.88 5.62
CA GLU A 52 10.42 -15.18 4.25
C GLU A 52 10.57 -13.95 3.36
N ASN A 53 10.80 -14.17 2.06
CA ASN A 53 10.81 -13.09 1.08
C ASN A 53 9.37 -12.55 0.87
N PRO A 54 9.10 -11.25 1.11
CA PRO A 54 7.76 -10.68 0.95
C PRO A 54 7.43 -10.32 -0.52
N CYS A 55 8.41 -10.34 -1.42
CA CYS A 55 8.19 -9.98 -2.83
C CYS A 55 7.29 -10.96 -3.59
N GLY A 56 6.57 -10.44 -4.59
CA GLY A 56 5.65 -11.19 -5.44
C GLY A 56 4.33 -11.59 -4.76
N ARG A 57 4.21 -11.40 -3.45
CA ARG A 57 2.97 -11.65 -2.70
C ARG A 57 2.00 -10.51 -2.88
N ARG A 58 0.74 -10.84 -3.15
CA ARG A 58 -0.34 -9.86 -3.30
C ARG A 58 -1.01 -9.62 -1.95
N PHE A 59 -1.25 -8.36 -1.61
CA PHE A 59 -1.95 -7.96 -0.40
C PHE A 59 -2.92 -6.81 -0.71
N LYS A 60 -4.08 -6.80 -0.07
CA LYS A 60 -5.11 -5.78 -0.25
C LYS A 60 -5.13 -4.86 0.97
N LEU A 61 -5.06 -3.55 0.77
CA LEU A 61 -5.06 -2.57 1.86
C LEU A 61 -6.46 -1.95 2.08
N SER A 62 -6.58 -1.17 3.15
CA SER A 62 -7.82 -0.53 3.61
C SER A 62 -8.50 0.34 2.54
N ASN A 63 -7.72 0.95 1.65
CA ASN A 63 -8.20 1.73 0.51
C ASN A 63 -8.85 0.89 -0.61
N GLY A 64 -8.94 -0.44 -0.44
CA GLY A 64 -9.59 -1.35 -1.38
C GLY A 64 -8.71 -1.81 -2.54
N PHE A 65 -7.49 -1.28 -2.68
CA PHE A 65 -6.57 -1.65 -3.75
C PHE A 65 -5.68 -2.82 -3.34
N THR A 66 -5.26 -3.60 -4.35
CA THR A 66 -4.30 -4.68 -4.19
C THR A 66 -2.92 -4.21 -4.64
N TYR A 67 -1.90 -4.65 -3.93
CA TYR A 67 -0.51 -4.30 -4.16
C TYR A 67 0.37 -5.54 -4.13
N SER A 68 1.61 -5.42 -4.60
CA SER A 68 2.66 -6.40 -4.37
C SER A 68 4.03 -5.71 -4.26
N LEU A 69 4.98 -6.36 -3.59
CA LEU A 69 6.35 -5.84 -3.47
C LEU A 69 7.25 -6.42 -4.56
N THR A 70 8.19 -5.61 -5.04
CA THR A 70 9.28 -6.03 -5.94
C THR A 70 10.62 -5.43 -5.49
N GLY A 71 11.74 -6.04 -5.91
CA GLY A 71 13.08 -5.57 -5.57
C GLY A 71 13.47 -5.72 -4.09
N CYS A 72 12.85 -6.64 -3.34
CA CYS A 72 13.14 -6.89 -1.93
C CYS A 72 14.60 -7.30 -1.73
N GLY A 73 15.28 -6.65 -0.79
CA GLY A 73 16.71 -6.87 -0.50
C GLY A 73 17.66 -6.14 -1.44
N GLY A 74 17.17 -5.36 -2.41
CA GLY A 74 17.97 -4.57 -3.34
C GLY A 74 17.68 -3.06 -3.26
N SER A 75 18.42 -2.28 -4.04
CA SER A 75 18.27 -0.81 -4.15
C SER A 75 17.00 -0.37 -4.89
N ASN A 76 16.35 -1.28 -5.64
CA ASN A 76 15.15 -1.03 -6.43
C ASN A 76 13.87 -1.52 -5.73
N PHE A 77 13.85 -1.49 -4.40
CA PHE A 77 12.69 -1.91 -3.62
C PHE A 77 11.49 -1.00 -3.92
N ALA A 78 10.37 -1.59 -4.33
CA ALA A 78 9.21 -0.87 -4.84
C ALA A 78 7.90 -1.59 -4.52
N VAL A 79 6.80 -0.84 -4.58
CA VAL A 79 5.45 -1.36 -4.59
C VAL A 79 4.87 -1.29 -6.00
N LEU A 80 4.15 -2.34 -6.39
CA LEU A 80 3.42 -2.46 -7.64
C LEU A 80 1.92 -2.45 -7.35
N ASN A 81 1.14 -1.93 -8.28
CA ASN A 81 -0.32 -2.03 -8.27
C ASN A 81 -0.77 -3.48 -8.52
N GLY A 82 -2.08 -3.71 -8.34
CA GLY A 82 -2.68 -5.03 -8.52
C GLY A 82 -2.59 -5.54 -9.95
N ASP A 83 -2.48 -4.70 -10.96
CA ASP A 83 -2.25 -5.12 -12.34
C ASP A 83 -0.76 -5.39 -12.66
N GLY A 84 0.14 -5.21 -11.69
CA GLY A 84 1.58 -5.36 -11.86
C GLY A 84 2.28 -4.10 -12.38
N SER A 85 1.54 -3.02 -12.65
CA SER A 85 2.16 -1.73 -13.01
C SER A 85 2.93 -1.15 -11.82
N PHE A 86 3.97 -0.37 -12.13
CA PHE A 86 4.73 0.36 -11.11
C PHE A 86 3.83 1.34 -10.36
N ASN A 87 3.97 1.40 -9.05
CA ASN A 87 3.31 2.40 -8.21
C ASN A 87 4.36 3.37 -7.64
N ALA A 88 5.22 2.90 -6.72
CA ALA A 88 6.20 3.77 -6.08
C ALA A 88 7.50 3.04 -5.67
N LEU A 89 8.61 3.77 -5.64
CA LEU A 89 9.85 3.32 -5.02
C LEU A 89 9.75 3.46 -3.51
N CYS A 90 10.10 2.40 -2.79
CA CYS A 90 10.12 2.40 -1.34
C CYS A 90 11.42 3.03 -0.83
N ARG A 91 11.28 4.05 0.02
CA ARG A 91 12.40 4.76 0.65
C ARG A 91 12.52 4.38 2.13
N PRO A 92 13.73 4.08 2.62
CA PRO A 92 13.93 3.80 4.02
C PRO A 92 13.60 5.05 4.83
N GLN A 93 12.90 4.86 5.94
CA GLN A 93 12.54 5.91 6.88
C GLN A 93 13.30 5.67 8.19
N LYS A 94 13.41 6.73 9.01
CA LYS A 94 13.78 6.53 10.41
C LYS A 94 12.74 5.63 11.06
N GLU A 95 13.19 4.55 11.70
CA GLU A 95 12.27 3.62 12.36
C GLU A 95 11.42 4.37 13.42
N TRP A 96 10.13 4.07 13.41
CA TRP A 96 9.17 4.54 14.39
C TRP A 96 8.25 3.39 14.79
N TYR A 97 7.51 3.56 15.88
CA TYR A 97 6.56 2.54 16.33
C TYR A 97 5.27 3.15 16.86
N VAL A 98 4.21 2.34 16.79
CA VAL A 98 2.93 2.57 17.45
C VAL A 98 2.74 1.48 18.50
N SER A 99 2.35 1.91 19.71
CA SER A 99 1.97 0.99 20.77
C SER A 99 0.63 0.35 20.43
N CYS A 100 0.58 -0.97 20.42
CA CYS A 100 -0.63 -1.76 20.16
C CYS A 100 -1.09 -2.50 21.42
N LEU A 101 -0.78 -1.97 22.60
CA LEU A 101 -1.12 -2.56 23.89
C LEU A 101 -2.64 -2.65 24.09
N ASP A 102 -3.39 -1.64 23.63
CA ASP A 102 -4.86 -1.63 23.70
C ASP A 102 -5.51 -2.79 22.92
N TYR A 103 -4.74 -3.43 22.02
CA TYR A 103 -5.16 -4.57 21.20
C TYR A 103 -4.50 -5.89 21.61
N ASN A 104 -3.66 -5.90 22.66
CA ASN A 104 -2.81 -7.05 23.03
C ASN A 104 -1.87 -7.52 21.91
N LEU A 105 -1.42 -6.61 21.02
CA LEU A 105 -0.58 -6.93 19.85
C LEU A 105 0.88 -6.45 19.99
N GLY A 106 1.28 -5.91 21.14
CA GLY A 106 2.64 -5.42 21.37
C GLY A 106 2.90 -4.09 20.66
N ARG A 107 3.80 -4.07 19.68
CA ARG A 107 4.18 -2.86 18.91
C ARG A 107 4.20 -3.16 17.41
N ALA A 108 3.73 -2.20 16.62
CA ALA A 108 3.95 -2.14 15.18
C ALA A 108 5.07 -1.14 14.89
N TYR A 109 6.07 -1.55 14.13
CA TYR A 109 7.21 -0.74 13.72
C TYR A 109 7.09 -0.39 12.23
N GLY A 110 7.36 0.86 11.87
CA GLY A 110 7.43 1.33 10.49
C GLY A 110 8.82 1.83 10.13
N ASN A 111 9.31 1.44 8.96
CA ASN A 111 10.67 1.78 8.51
C ASN A 111 10.79 2.00 6.99
N TRP A 112 9.69 1.89 6.23
CA TRP A 112 9.69 2.22 4.81
C TRP A 112 8.43 2.99 4.42
N ALA A 113 8.60 3.90 3.47
CA ALA A 113 7.51 4.59 2.80
C ALA A 113 7.62 4.40 1.29
N CYS A 114 6.56 3.87 0.71
CA CYS A 114 6.24 3.87 -0.71
C CYS A 114 4.93 4.66 -0.83
#